data_AF-A0AAQ4CT21-F1
#
_entry.id   AF-A0AAQ4CT21-F1
#
_cell.length_a   1.000
_cell.length_b   1.000
_cell.length_c   1.000
_cell.angle_alpha   90.00
_cell.angle_beta   90.00
_cell.angle_gamma   90.00
#
_symmetry.space_group_name_H-M   'P 1'
#
loop_
_entity.id
_entity.type
_entity.pdbx_description
1 polymer ?
#
loop_
_entity_poly.entity_id
_entity_poly.type
_entity_poly.pdbx_seq_one_letter_code
_entity_poly.pdbx_strand_id
1 'polypeptide(L)' 'MRVYNIGRSFVITGIVELILSSLFYSSKHILSTILGNYSYFCLFFGVIIIILSFKIDKLQNKAK' A
#
# COMPACT_ATOMS: atom_id res chain seq x y z
N MET A 1 -2.00 7.41 15.09
CA MET A 1 -0.86 7.88 14.27
C MET A 1 0.14 6.80 13.81
N ARG A 2 0.68 5.90 14.67
CA ARG A 2 1.65 4.86 14.20
C ARG A 2 1.08 3.92 13.12
N VAL A 3 -0.18 3.50 13.27
CA VAL A 3 -0.87 2.62 12.31
C VAL A 3 -1.10 3.30 10.96
N TYR A 4 -1.50 4.57 10.97
CA TYR A 4 -1.61 5.39 9.76
C TYR A 4 -0.28 5.46 8.98
N ASN A 5 0.85 5.63 9.68
CA ASN A 5 2.16 5.65 9.04
C ASN A 5 2.53 4.30 8.40
N ILE A 6 2.17 3.18 9.02
CA ILE A 6 2.34 1.84 8.42
C ILE A 6 1.55 1.75 7.11
N GLY A 7 0.28 2.17 7.12
CA GLY A 7 -0.54 2.17 5.91
C GLY A 7 0.04 3.06 4.80
N ARG A 8 0.56 4.24 5.15
CA ARG A 8 1.27 5.12 4.18
C ARG A 8 2.52 4.46 3.60
N SER A 9 3.32 3.77 4.42
CA SER A 9 4.49 3.05 3.92
C SER A 9 4.11 1.98 2.90
N PHE A 10 3.06 1.21 3.16
CA PHE A 10 2.53 0.22 2.21
C PHE A 10 2.10 0.84 0.89
N VAL A 11 1.40 1.98 0.92
CA VAL A 11 1.02 2.70 -0.30
C VAL A 11 2.24 3.14 -1.09
N ILE A 12 3.25 3.72 -0.41
CA ILE A 12 4.49 4.17 -1.07
C ILE A 12 5.23 2.99 -1.69
N THR A 13 5.39 1.88 -0.97
CA THR A 13 6.01 0.66 -1.51
C THR A 13 5.26 0.17 -2.75
N GLY A 14 3.93 0.12 -2.71
CA GLY A 14 3.13 -0.27 -3.86
C GLY A 14 3.33 0.64 -5.07
N ILE A 15 3.42 1.96 -4.88
CA ILE A 15 3.70 2.90 -5.98
C ILE A 15 5.08 2.64 -6.58
N VAL A 16 6.10 2.42 -5.74
CA VAL A 16 7.47 2.14 -6.19
C VAL A 16 7.53 0.83 -6.99
N GLU A 17 6.87 -0.22 -6.52
CA GLU A 17 6.78 -1.51 -7.23
C GLU A 17 6.04 -1.38 -8.57
N LEU A 18 5.02 -0.52 -8.66
CA LEU A 18 4.31 -0.25 -9.92
C LEU A 18 5.24 0.41 -10.95
N ILE A 19 6.04 1.39 -10.51
CA ILE A 19 7.04 2.05 -11.36
C ILE A 19 8.09 1.06 -11.82
N LEU A 20 8.60 0.21 -10.93
CA LEU A 20 9.55 -0.83 -11.30
C LEU A 20 8.92 -1.85 -12.27
N SER A 21 7.68 -2.26 -12.04
CA SER A 21 6.93 -3.14 -12.94
C SER A 21 6.85 -2.56 -14.35
N SER A 22 6.54 -1.27 -14.50
CA SER A 22 6.47 -0.62 -15.81
C SER A 22 7.83 -0.52 -16.50
N LEU A 23 8.91 -0.24 -15.75
CA LEU A 23 10.28 -0.21 -16.28
C LEU A 23 10.74 -1.59 -16.78
N PHE A 24 10.37 -2.66 -16.08
CA PHE A 24 10.74 -4.03 -16.46
C PHE A 24 9.77 -4.69 -17.45
N TYR A 25 8.69 -4.02 -17.83
CA TYR A 25 7.63 -4.59 -18.68
C TYR A 25 8.15 -5.14 -20.00
N SER A 26 9.05 -4.39 -20.66
CA SER A 26 9.57 -4.76 -21.98
C SER A 26 10.71 -5.81 -21.93
N SER A 27 11.52 -5.84 -20.87
CA SER A 27 12.73 -6.65 -20.82
C SER A 27 12.59 -7.94 -20.01
N LYS A 28 11.74 -7.96 -18.99
CA LYS A 28 11.57 -9.09 -18.06
C LYS A 28 10.10 -9.24 -17.68
N HIS A 29 9.30 -9.77 -18.61
CA HIS A 29 7.85 -9.88 -18.47
C HIS A 29 7.42 -10.57 -17.16
N ILE A 30 8.03 -11.70 -16.79
CA ILE A 30 7.71 -12.42 -15.54
C ILE A 30 7.98 -11.55 -14.30
N LEU A 31 9.12 -10.86 -14.27
CA LEU A 31 9.49 -9.99 -13.16
C LEU A 31 8.51 -8.81 -13.06
N SER A 32 8.20 -8.17 -14.19
CA SER A 32 7.21 -7.10 -14.28
C SER A 32 5.84 -7.53 -13.75
N THR A 33 5.34 -8.70 -14.14
CA THR A 33 4.07 -9.25 -13.66
C THR A 33 4.09 -9.49 -12.15
N ILE A 34 5.17 -10.06 -11.61
CA ILE A 34 5.31 -10.29 -10.16
C ILE A 34 5.28 -8.95 -9.41
N LEU A 35 6.07 -7.97 -9.82
CA LEU A 35 6.10 -6.65 -9.18
C LEU A 35 4.75 -5.93 -9.28
N GLY A 36 4.04 -6.07 -10.40
CA GLY A 36 2.69 -5.51 -10.57
C GLY A 36 1.69 -6.14 -9.59
N ASN A 37 1.75 -7.46 -9.40
CA ASN A 37 0.91 -8.17 -8.44
C ASN A 37 1.24 -7.76 -6.99
N TYR A 38 2.53 -7.68 -6.64
CA TYR A 38 2.95 -7.20 -5.31
C TYR A 38 2.51 -5.76 -5.05
N SER A 39 2.66 -4.89 -6.04
CA SER A 39 2.19 -3.50 -5.97
C SER A 39 0.70 -3.42 -5.64
N TYR A 40 -0.11 -4.24 -6.32
CA TYR A 40 -1.55 -4.31 -6.04
C TYR A 40 -1.84 -4.70 -4.59
N PHE A 41 -1.17 -5.74 -4.07
CA PHE A 41 -1.34 -6.13 -2.66
C PHE A 41 -0.91 -5.02 -1.71
N CYS A 42 0.24 -4.39 -1.95
CA CYS A 42 0.74 -3.30 -1.11
C CYS A 42 -0.22 -2.10 -1.08
N LEU A 43 -0.74 -1.69 -2.23
CA LEU A 43 -1.73 -0.62 -2.33
C LEU A 43 -3.03 -0.99 -1.60
N PHE A 44 -3.54 -2.21 -1.83
CA PHE A 44 -4.77 -2.69 -1.21
C PHE A 44 -4.68 -2.71 0.33
N PHE A 45 -3.64 -3.35 0.88
CA PHE A 45 -3.43 -3.39 2.32
C PHE A 45 -3.15 -2.01 2.90
N GLY A 46 -2.37 -1.17 2.20
CA GLY A 46 -2.09 0.20 2.62
C GLY A 46 -3.35 1.03 2.83
N VAL A 47 -4.28 0.98 1.86
CA VAL A 47 -5.57 1.67 1.94
C VAL A 47 -6.43 1.12 3.08
N ILE A 48 -6.52 -0.20 3.25
CA ILE A 48 -7.28 -0.81 4.35
C ILE A 48 -6.74 -0.36 5.71
N ILE A 49 -5.42 -0.39 5.90
CA ILE A 49 -4.78 0.01 7.16
C ILE A 49 -5.05 1.49 7.46
N ILE A 50 -5.01 2.35 6.45
CA ILE A 50 -5.33 3.78 6.60
C ILE A 50 -6.79 3.95 7.06
N ILE A 51 -7.75 3.28 6.39
CA ILE A 51 -9.17 3.34 6.74
C ILE A 51 -9.41 2.84 8.18
N LEU A 52 -8.77 1.73 8.56
CA LEU A 52 -8.86 1.19 9.91
C LEU A 52 -8.27 2.15 10.94
N SER A 53 -7.15 2.80 10.64
CA SER A 53 -6.58 3.82 11.53
C SER A 53 -7.56 4.96 11.77
N PHE A 54 -8.22 5.47 10.72
CA PHE A 54 -9.24 6.52 10.88
C PHE A 54 -10.43 6.06 11.72
N LYS A 55 -10.89 4.82 11.52
CA LYS A 55 -12.00 4.25 12.30
C LYS A 55 -11.66 4.12 13.78
N ILE A 56 -10.44 3.67 14.09
CA ILE A 56 -9.94 3.53 15.47
C ILE A 56 -9.82 4.92 16.12
N ASP A 57 -9.19 5.88 15.43
CA ASP A 57 -9.02 7.24 15.96
C ASP A 57 -10.40 7.90 16.24
N LYS A 58 -11.42 7.65 15.39
CA LYS A 58 -12.80 8.12 15.60
C LYS A 58 -13.46 7.49 16.83
N LEU A 59 -13.27 6.19 17.06
CA LEU A 59 -13.81 5.50 18.23
C LEU A 59 -13.18 6.01 19.53
N GLN A 60 -11.86 6.23 19.54
CA GLN A 60 -11.16 6.76 20.71
C GLN A 60 -11.62 8.17 21.07
N ASN A 61 -11.85 9.03 20.08
CA ASN A 61 -12.35 10.39 20.32
C ASN A 61 -13.81 10.43 20.79
N LYS A 62 -14.63 9.41 20.52
CA LYS A 62 -16.02 9.33 21.01
C LYS A 62 -16.11 8.80 22.45
N ALA A 63 -15.10 8.05 22.89
CA ALA A 63 -15.03 7.46 24.22
C ALA A 63 -14.44 8.40 25.29
N LYS A 64 -14.00 9.60 24.89
CA LYS A 64 -13.38 10.62 25.74
C LYS A 64 -14.30 11.83 25.85
#